data_AF-A0A7K1G3E9-F1
#
_entry.id   AF-A0A7K1G3E9-F1
#
_cell.length_a   1.000
_cell.length_b   1.000
_cell.length_c   1.000
_cell.angle_alpha   90.00
_cell.angle_beta   90.00
_cell.angle_gamma   90.00
#
_symmetry.space_group_name_H-M   'P 1'
#
loop_
_entity.id
_entity.type
_entity.pdbx_description
1 polymer ?
#
loop_
_entity_poly.entity_id
_entity_poly.type
_entity_poly.pdbx_seq_one_letter_code
_entity_poly.pdbx_strand_id
1 'polypeptide(L)'
;MQLTSPESLIFWTTIIFIVFFILLAKFAWKPILGAVKSREESINNALASAEAARLEMQNLTADNERILKEARAERDAMLKEAREMKEQIIADSKHEAQEQGQKLIEQAKAAIESEKNAAMAELKLQVSTLSLSIAEKLLKDELSNKESQTKLVEKMLGDVKLN
;
A
#
# COMPACT_ATOMS: atom_id res chain seq x y z
N MET A 1 92.61 43.98 55.01
CA MET A 1 92.26 42.60 55.44
C MET A 1 92.16 41.76 54.19
N GLN A 2 92.99 40.72 54.06
CA GLN A 2 92.96 39.81 52.90
C GLN A 2 91.71 38.92 53.01
N LEU A 3 90.72 39.13 52.14
CA LEU A 3 89.50 38.31 52.05
C LEU A 3 89.73 37.00 51.26
N THR A 4 90.96 36.51 51.18
CA THR A 4 91.34 35.35 50.34
C THR A 4 91.98 34.20 51.13
N SER A 5 91.71 34.11 52.44
CA SER A 5 92.07 32.93 53.24
C SER A 5 91.13 31.76 52.88
N PRO A 6 91.62 30.51 52.73
CA PRO A 6 90.81 29.36 52.28
C PRO A 6 89.51 29.14 53.07
N GLU A 7 89.52 29.43 54.38
CA GLU A 7 88.36 29.25 55.25
C GLU A 7 87.23 30.27 54.98
N SER A 8 87.59 31.49 54.56
CA SER A 8 86.61 32.54 54.25
C SER A 8 85.83 32.27 52.95
N LEU A 9 86.47 31.64 51.96
CA LEU A 9 85.83 31.24 50.69
C LEU A 9 84.77 30.15 50.91
N ILE A 10 85.07 29.16 51.76
CA ILE A 10 84.13 28.07 52.08
C ILE A 10 82.89 28.62 52.79
N PHE A 11 83.06 29.56 53.72
CA PHE A 11 81.94 30.21 54.43
C PHE A 11 80.99 30.95 53.48
N TRP A 12 81.52 31.84 52.63
CA TRP A 12 80.70 32.58 51.66
C TRP A 12 80.07 31.67 50.60
N THR A 13 80.78 30.65 50.13
CA THR A 13 80.24 29.67 49.17
C THR A 13 79.08 28.90 49.79
N THR A 14 79.18 28.51 51.06
CA THR A 14 78.10 27.82 51.78
C THR A 14 76.87 28.71 51.95
N ILE A 15 77.05 29.98 52.31
CA ILE A 15 75.93 30.94 52.41
C ILE A 15 75.24 31.12 51.06
N ILE A 16 76.01 31.33 49.99
CA ILE A 16 75.45 31.49 48.64
C ILE A 16 74.73 30.22 48.20
N PHE A 17 75.28 29.04 48.49
CA PHE A 17 74.64 27.75 48.20
C PHE A 17 73.31 27.60 48.94
N ILE A 18 73.24 27.94 50.24
CA ILE A 18 72.00 27.88 51.03
C ILE A 18 70.96 28.85 50.48
N VAL A 19 71.35 30.09 50.18
CA VAL A 19 70.44 31.09 49.59
C VAL A 19 69.94 30.63 48.23
N PHE A 20 70.83 30.10 47.37
CA PHE A 20 70.46 29.54 46.07
C PHE A 20 69.53 28.34 46.20
N PHE A 21 69.78 27.44 47.15
CA PHE A 21 68.92 26.28 47.42
C PHE A 21 67.52 26.72 47.86
N ILE A 22 67.41 27.71 48.76
CA ILE A 22 66.11 28.26 49.18
C ILE A 22 65.38 28.90 48.00
N LEU A 23 66.09 29.63 47.14
CA LEU A 23 65.52 30.20 45.92
C LEU A 23 65.02 29.10 44.97
N LEU A 24 65.82 28.06 44.69
CA LEU A 24 65.38 26.94 43.86
C LEU A 24 64.20 26.19 44.48
N ALA A 25 64.23 25.88 45.77
CA ALA A 25 63.14 25.19 46.46
C ALA A 25 61.83 25.98 46.36
N LYS A 26 61.88 27.31 46.48
CA LYS A 26 60.68 28.16 46.39
C LYS A 26 60.20 28.39 44.95
N PHE A 27 61.12 28.57 43.99
CA PHE A 27 60.78 28.94 42.62
C PHE A 27 60.62 27.76 41.67
N ALA A 28 61.41 26.68 41.80
CA ALA A 28 61.37 25.54 40.87
C ALA A 28 60.31 24.48 41.23
N TRP A 29 59.96 24.34 42.52
CA TRP A 29 59.04 23.28 42.95
C TRP A 29 57.61 23.48 42.42
N LYS A 30 57.12 24.72 42.43
CA LYS A 30 55.78 25.07 41.92
C LYS A 30 55.58 24.75 40.44
N PRO A 31 56.44 25.22 39.50
CA PRO A 31 56.26 24.92 38.07
C PRO A 31 56.44 23.43 37.74
N ILE A 32 57.36 22.72 38.42
CA ILE A 32 57.55 21.28 38.20
C ILE A 32 56.30 20.50 38.60
N LEU A 33 55.77 20.75 39.80
CA LEU A 33 54.57 20.07 40.27
C LEU A 33 53.35 20.44 39.43
N GLY A 34 53.26 21.70 38.97
CA GLY A 34 52.23 22.14 38.03
C GLY A 34 52.27 21.40 36.70
N ALA A 35 53.45 21.23 36.11
CA ALA A 35 53.63 20.48 34.86
C ALA A 35 53.25 19.00 35.00
N VAL A 36 53.62 18.37 36.12
CA VAL A 36 53.24 16.97 36.39
C VAL A 36 51.73 16.84 36.55
N LYS A 37 51.09 17.70 37.35
CA LYS A 37 49.64 17.70 37.54
C LYS A 37 48.88 17.97 36.24
N SER A 38 49.32 18.93 35.44
CA SER A 38 48.71 19.24 34.14
C SER A 38 48.79 18.05 33.18
N ARG A 39 49.93 17.33 33.18
CA ARG A 39 50.08 16.10 32.39
C ARG A 39 49.15 14.99 32.89
N GLU A 40 49.09 14.77 34.20
CA GLU A 40 48.20 13.80 34.82
C GLU A 40 46.73 14.08 34.48
N GLU A 41 46.29 15.32 34.66
CA GLU A 41 44.94 15.77 34.32
C GLU A 41 44.64 15.60 32.82
N SER A 42 45.57 15.96 31.94
CA SER A 42 45.40 15.77 30.49
C SER A 42 45.25 14.30 30.11
N ILE A 43 46.04 13.41 30.72
CA ILE A 43 45.95 11.96 30.49
C ILE A 43 44.62 11.42 30.99
N ASN A 44 44.22 11.80 32.21
CA ASN A 44 42.94 11.36 32.78
C ASN A 44 41.76 11.83 31.93
N ASN A 45 41.77 13.08 31.47
CA ASN A 45 40.75 13.63 30.58
C ASN A 45 40.72 12.93 29.23
N ALA A 46 41.88 12.63 28.64
CA ALA A 46 41.96 11.89 27.38
C ALA A 46 41.43 10.45 27.52
N LEU A 47 41.76 9.76 28.61
CA LEU A 47 41.26 8.41 28.90
C LEU A 47 39.75 8.42 29.14
N ALA A 48 39.25 9.35 29.95
CA ALA A 48 37.81 9.49 30.20
C ALA A 48 37.03 9.80 28.91
N SER A 49 37.58 10.66 28.06
CA SER A 49 36.98 10.97 26.75
C SER A 49 36.97 9.77 25.81
N ALA A 50 38.05 8.98 25.80
CA ALA A 50 38.13 7.76 25.00
C ALA A 50 37.14 6.68 25.47
N GLU A 51 36.97 6.54 26.78
CA GLU A 51 35.99 5.62 27.36
C GLU A 51 34.55 6.06 27.05
N ALA A 52 34.24 7.36 27.20
CA ALA A 52 32.94 7.91 26.84
C ALA A 52 32.63 7.69 25.35
N ALA A 53 33.58 7.98 24.46
CA ALA A 53 33.43 7.76 23.03
C ALA A 53 33.21 6.28 22.68
N ARG A 54 33.90 5.36 23.40
CA ARG A 54 33.71 3.92 23.22
C ARG A 54 32.32 3.48 23.66
N LEU A 55 31.83 3.98 24.79
CA LEU A 55 30.48 3.69 25.28
C LEU A 55 29.41 4.22 24.32
N GLU A 56 29.58 5.45 23.83
CA GLU A 56 28.69 6.07 22.85
C GLU A 56 28.65 5.26 21.54
N MET A 57 29.82 4.82 21.05
CA MET A 57 29.90 3.96 19.86
C MET A 57 29.18 2.62 20.05
N GLN A 58 29.31 2.00 21.23
CA GLN A 58 28.60 0.76 21.55
C GLN A 58 27.08 0.98 21.57
N ASN A 59 26.61 2.06 22.21
CA ASN A 59 25.20 2.41 22.24
C ASN A 59 24.67 2.70 20.83
N LEU A 60 25.40 3.47 20.03
CA LEU A 60 25.03 3.78 18.65
C LEU A 60 24.96 2.53 17.78
N THR A 61 25.86 1.57 17.98
CA THR A 61 25.84 0.29 17.26
C THR A 61 24.61 -0.52 17.65
N ALA A 62 24.33 -0.63 18.95
CA ALA A 62 23.15 -1.34 19.46
C ALA A 62 21.83 -0.70 18.97
N ASP A 63 21.74 0.63 18.96
CA ASP A 63 20.58 1.34 18.44
C ASP A 63 20.42 1.16 16.93
N ASN A 64 21.50 1.20 16.16
CA ASN A 64 21.44 0.91 14.72
C ASN A 64 20.95 -0.52 14.46
N GLU A 65 21.46 -1.51 15.18
CA GLU A 65 21.00 -2.90 15.07
C GLU A 65 19.51 -3.03 15.43
N ARG A 66 19.06 -2.33 16.48
CA ARG A 66 17.66 -2.29 16.89
C ARG A 66 16.78 -1.68 15.80
N ILE A 67 17.16 -0.51 15.27
CA ILE A 67 16.43 0.19 14.20
C ILE A 67 16.38 -0.67 12.94
N LEU A 68 17.48 -1.32 12.55
CA LEU A 68 17.50 -2.21 11.39
C LEU A 68 16.57 -3.41 11.58
N LYS A 69 16.51 -3.97 12.79
CA LYS A 69 15.60 -5.08 13.10
C LYS A 69 14.14 -4.63 13.06
N GLU A 70 13.85 -3.46 13.62
CA GLU A 70 12.51 -2.86 13.62
C GLU A 70 12.04 -2.56 12.18
N ALA A 71 12.88 -1.92 11.37
CA ALA A 71 12.59 -1.63 9.96
C ALA A 71 12.36 -2.91 9.14
N ARG A 72 13.10 -4.00 9.41
CA ARG A 72 12.87 -5.29 8.76
C ARG A 72 11.52 -5.89 9.17
N ALA A 73 11.18 -5.84 10.46
CA ALA A 73 9.90 -6.34 10.97
C ALA A 73 8.72 -5.55 10.39
N GLU A 74 8.82 -4.23 10.33
CA GLU A 74 7.81 -3.35 9.73
C GLU A 74 7.65 -3.60 8.23
N ARG A 75 8.77 -3.74 7.50
CA ARG A 75 8.75 -4.14 6.08
C ARG A 75 8.02 -5.46 5.88
N ASP A 76 8.33 -6.47 6.70
CA ASP A 76 7.73 -7.79 6.56
C ASP A 76 6.22 -7.77 6.90
N ALA A 77 5.82 -6.97 7.88
CA ALA A 77 4.42 -6.71 8.19
C ALA A 77 3.70 -6.02 7.01
N MET A 78 4.29 -4.97 6.44
CA MET A 78 3.74 -4.26 5.29
C MET A 78 3.61 -5.16 4.05
N LEU A 79 4.61 -6.02 3.78
CA LEU A 79 4.54 -6.98 2.68
C LEU A 79 3.47 -8.05 2.90
N LYS A 80 3.26 -8.47 4.15
CA LYS A 80 2.18 -9.40 4.50
C LYS A 80 0.82 -8.75 4.29
N GLU A 81 0.61 -7.55 4.82
CA GLU A 81 -0.64 -6.80 4.65
C GLU A 81 -0.94 -6.54 3.17
N ALA A 82 0.06 -6.15 2.38
CA ALA A 82 -0.11 -5.95 0.93
C ALA A 82 -0.52 -7.24 0.20
N ARG A 83 -0.03 -8.41 0.63
CA ARG A 83 -0.44 -9.71 0.06
C ARG A 83 -1.88 -10.07 0.45
N GLU A 84 -2.23 -9.89 1.72
CA GLU A 84 -3.59 -10.13 2.21
C GLU A 84 -4.60 -9.22 1.51
N MET A 85 -4.30 -7.93 1.39
CA MET A 85 -5.13 -6.96 0.66
C MET A 85 -5.25 -7.32 -0.83
N LYS A 86 -4.17 -7.75 -1.47
CA LYS A 86 -4.21 -8.22 -2.86
C LYS A 86 -5.13 -9.43 -3.01
N GLU A 87 -5.01 -10.42 -2.13
CA GLU A 87 -5.85 -11.62 -2.16
C GLU A 87 -7.32 -11.27 -1.94
N GLN A 88 -7.61 -10.36 -1.01
CA GLN A 88 -8.95 -9.85 -0.76
C GLN A 88 -9.52 -9.14 -1.99
N ILE A 89 -8.77 -8.20 -2.60
CA ILE A 89 -9.20 -7.50 -3.82
C ILE A 89 -9.51 -8.49 -4.95
N ILE A 90 -8.68 -9.53 -5.12
CA ILE A 90 -8.91 -10.56 -6.15
C ILE A 90 -10.18 -11.37 -5.84
N ALA A 91 -10.41 -11.72 -4.57
CA ALA A 91 -11.60 -12.45 -4.16
C ALA A 91 -12.87 -11.61 -4.37
N ASP A 92 -12.85 -10.36 -3.93
CA ASP A 92 -13.97 -9.41 -4.08
C ASP A 92 -14.27 -9.16 -5.57
N SER A 93 -13.24 -8.91 -6.38
CA SER A 93 -13.38 -8.71 -7.82
C SER A 93 -13.96 -9.94 -8.53
N LYS A 94 -13.56 -11.15 -8.12
CA LYS A 94 -14.13 -12.39 -8.66
C LYS A 94 -15.59 -12.56 -8.28
N HIS A 95 -15.93 -12.28 -7.02
CA HIS A 95 -17.30 -12.35 -6.54
C HIS A 95 -18.19 -11.34 -7.29
N GLU A 96 -17.76 -10.10 -7.41
CA GLU A 96 -18.49 -9.06 -8.15
C GLU A 96 -18.65 -9.44 -9.63
N ALA A 97 -17.59 -9.93 -10.28
CA ALA A 97 -17.67 -10.39 -11.67
C ALA A 97 -18.65 -11.56 -11.85
N GLN A 98 -18.70 -12.50 -10.91
CA GLN A 98 -19.69 -13.60 -10.93
C GLN A 98 -21.11 -13.07 -10.76
N GLU A 99 -21.34 -12.14 -9.84
CA GLU A 99 -22.65 -11.54 -9.62
C GLU A 99 -23.13 -10.75 -10.85
N GLN A 100 -22.26 -9.92 -11.42
CA GLN A 100 -22.56 -9.18 -12.65
C GLN A 100 -22.80 -10.13 -13.83
N GLY A 101 -22.01 -11.20 -13.97
CA GLY A 101 -22.20 -12.23 -14.98
C GLY A 101 -23.55 -12.93 -14.85
N GLN A 102 -23.96 -13.28 -13.62
CA GLN A 102 -25.25 -13.90 -13.34
C GLN A 102 -26.41 -12.97 -13.71
N LYS A 103 -26.31 -11.68 -13.34
CA LYS A 103 -27.28 -10.64 -13.71
C LYS A 103 -27.40 -10.49 -15.22
N LEU A 104 -26.28 -10.48 -15.95
CA LEU A 104 -26.28 -10.38 -17.41
C LEU A 104 -26.96 -11.59 -18.06
N ILE A 105 -26.69 -12.81 -17.56
CA ILE A 105 -27.34 -14.03 -18.05
C ILE A 105 -28.86 -13.99 -17.80
N GLU A 106 -29.28 -13.51 -16.63
CA GLU A 106 -30.69 -13.40 -16.28
C GLU A 106 -31.41 -12.37 -17.17
N GLN A 107 -30.80 -11.21 -17.41
CA GLN A 107 -31.29 -10.21 -18.35
C GLN A 107 -31.38 -10.76 -19.78
N ALA A 108 -30.36 -11.48 -20.24
CA ALA A 108 -30.36 -12.10 -21.56
C ALA A 108 -31.49 -13.15 -21.70
N LYS A 109 -31.73 -13.96 -20.68
CA LYS A 109 -32.85 -14.91 -20.65
C LYS A 109 -34.20 -14.21 -20.74
N ALA A 110 -34.39 -13.14 -19.96
CA ALA A 110 -35.62 -12.34 -19.99
C ALA A 110 -35.85 -11.70 -21.37
N ALA A 111 -34.79 -11.17 -22.00
CA ALA A 111 -34.85 -10.63 -23.35
C ALA A 111 -35.25 -11.69 -24.38
N ILE A 112 -34.61 -12.88 -24.34
CA ILE A 112 -34.93 -14.00 -25.22
C ILE A 112 -36.39 -14.45 -25.04
N GLU A 113 -36.90 -14.51 -23.82
CA GLU A 113 -38.29 -14.88 -23.57
C GLU A 113 -39.25 -13.85 -24.15
N SER A 114 -38.95 -12.55 -23.99
CA SER A 114 -39.72 -11.47 -24.59
C SER A 114 -39.71 -11.54 -26.13
N GLU A 115 -38.55 -11.75 -26.74
CA GLU A 115 -38.41 -11.89 -28.20
C GLU A 115 -39.16 -13.11 -28.73
N LYS A 116 -39.08 -14.25 -28.03
CA LYS A 116 -39.85 -15.45 -28.37
C LYS A 116 -41.35 -15.16 -28.34
N ASN A 117 -41.83 -14.46 -27.31
CA ASN A 117 -43.25 -14.11 -27.21
C ASN A 117 -43.69 -13.18 -28.35
N ALA A 118 -42.85 -12.21 -28.72
CA ALA A 118 -43.10 -11.34 -29.87
C ALA A 118 -43.13 -12.12 -31.19
N ALA A 119 -42.16 -13.00 -31.42
CA ALA A 119 -42.11 -13.86 -32.61
C ALA A 119 -43.33 -14.80 -32.70
N MET A 120 -43.78 -15.36 -31.57
CA MET A 120 -44.99 -16.19 -31.52
C MET A 120 -46.26 -15.38 -31.83
N ALA A 121 -46.34 -14.13 -31.38
CA ALA A 121 -47.46 -13.24 -31.70
C ALA A 121 -47.47 -12.89 -33.19
N GLU A 122 -46.32 -12.59 -33.77
CA GLU A 122 -46.17 -12.34 -35.21
C GLU A 122 -46.56 -13.57 -36.04
N LEU A 123 -46.11 -14.76 -35.63
CA LEU A 123 -46.43 -16.01 -36.31
C LEU A 123 -47.93 -16.31 -36.29
N LYS A 124 -48.62 -16.02 -35.17
CA LYS A 124 -50.10 -16.12 -35.10
C LYS A 124 -50.79 -15.19 -36.08
N LEU A 125 -50.31 -13.95 -36.23
CA LEU A 125 -50.85 -13.01 -37.21
C LEU A 125 -50.65 -13.51 -38.63
N GLN A 126 -49.44 -13.98 -38.97
CA GLN A 126 -49.15 -14.53 -40.29
C GLN A 126 -50.02 -15.76 -40.62
N VAL A 127 -50.19 -16.69 -39.66
CA VAL A 127 -51.06 -17.86 -39.83
C VAL A 127 -52.53 -17.45 -39.99
N SER A 128 -53.00 -16.45 -39.26
CA SER A 128 -54.38 -15.95 -39.37
C SER A 128 -54.63 -15.35 -40.76
N THR A 129 -53.71 -14.52 -41.24
CA THR A 129 -53.76 -13.93 -42.60
C THR A 129 -53.73 -15.01 -43.67
N LEU A 130 -52.83 -15.99 -43.57
CA LEU A 130 -52.77 -17.10 -44.51
C LEU A 130 -54.05 -17.94 -44.50
N SER A 131 -54.63 -18.19 -43.32
CA SER A 131 -55.88 -18.93 -43.18
C SER A 131 -57.05 -18.20 -43.83
N LEU A 132 -57.14 -16.88 -43.65
CA LEU A 132 -58.10 -16.02 -44.34
C LEU A 132 -57.93 -16.08 -45.86
N SER A 133 -56.69 -15.97 -46.36
CA SER A 133 -56.43 -16.07 -47.80
C SER A 133 -56.80 -17.44 -48.39
N ILE A 134 -56.59 -18.53 -47.65
CA ILE A 134 -57.03 -19.87 -48.06
C ILE A 134 -58.56 -19.95 -48.08
N ALA A 135 -59.23 -19.45 -47.04
CA ALA A 135 -60.69 -19.43 -46.96
C ALA A 135 -61.32 -18.58 -48.09
N GLU A 136 -60.77 -17.40 -48.38
CA GLU A 136 -61.18 -16.56 -49.51
C GLU A 136 -61.02 -17.29 -50.84
N LYS A 137 -59.89 -17.95 -51.07
CA LYS A 137 -59.63 -18.69 -52.31
C LYS A 137 -60.58 -19.88 -52.47
N LEU A 138 -60.80 -20.65 -51.41
CA LEU A 138 -61.74 -21.77 -51.41
C LEU A 138 -63.18 -21.30 -51.64
N LEU A 139 -63.61 -20.22 -50.98
CA LEU A 139 -64.94 -19.63 -51.16
C LEU A 139 -65.12 -19.13 -52.61
N LYS A 140 -64.09 -18.51 -53.20
CA LYS A 140 -64.11 -18.04 -54.59
C LYS A 140 -64.20 -19.21 -55.58
N ASP A 141 -63.49 -20.30 -55.32
CA ASP A 141 -63.57 -21.53 -56.12
C ASP A 141 -64.95 -22.19 -55.99
N GLU A 142 -65.53 -22.28 -54.78
CA GLU A 142 -66.86 -22.88 -54.55
C GLU A 142 -68.01 -22.03 -55.16
N LEU A 143 -67.86 -20.71 -55.12
CA LEU A 143 -68.78 -19.75 -55.74
C LEU A 143 -68.55 -19.57 -57.24
N SER A 144 -67.61 -20.30 -57.86
CA SER A 144 -67.41 -20.24 -59.31
C SER A 144 -68.57 -20.86 -60.11
N ASN A 145 -69.39 -21.71 -59.48
CA ASN A 145 -70.59 -22.31 -60.08
C ASN A 145 -71.83 -21.42 -59.88
N LYS A 146 -72.58 -21.20 -60.96
CA LYS A 146 -73.83 -20.41 -61.01
C LYS A 146 -74.92 -20.96 -60.09
N GLU A 147 -74.96 -22.28 -59.87
CA GLU A 147 -75.91 -22.92 -58.96
C GLU A 147 -75.63 -22.57 -57.49
N SER A 148 -74.35 -22.58 -57.08
CA SER A 148 -73.89 -22.22 -55.73
C SER A 148 -74.15 -20.75 -55.41
N GLN A 149 -73.96 -19.84 -56.39
CA GLN A 149 -74.30 -18.42 -56.25
C GLN A 149 -75.81 -18.21 -56.04
N THR A 150 -76.64 -18.94 -56.78
CA THR A 150 -78.11 -18.84 -56.69
C THR A 150 -78.61 -19.31 -55.32
N LYS A 151 -78.06 -20.43 -54.81
CA LYS A 151 -78.35 -20.93 -53.44
C LYS A 151 -77.93 -19.94 -52.35
N LEU A 152 -76.80 -19.24 -52.50
CA LEU A 152 -76.36 -18.22 -51.54
C LEU A 152 -77.33 -17.03 -51.50
N VAL A 153 -77.80 -16.56 -52.66
CA VAL A 153 -78.76 -15.46 -52.78
C VAL A 153 -80.11 -15.84 -52.15
N GLU A 154 -80.62 -17.04 -52.40
CA GLU A 154 -81.83 -17.53 -51.74
C GLU A 154 -81.68 -17.59 -50.22
N LYS A 155 -80.53 -18.05 -49.71
CA LYS A 155 -80.26 -18.11 -48.27
C LYS A 155 -80.20 -16.72 -47.63
N MET A 156 -79.52 -15.76 -48.26
CA MET A 156 -79.47 -14.37 -47.78
C MET A 156 -80.84 -13.69 -47.81
N LEU A 157 -81.65 -13.93 -48.85
CA LEU A 157 -83.03 -13.45 -48.92
C LEU A 157 -83.94 -14.12 -47.87
N GLY A 158 -83.61 -15.33 -47.43
CA GLY A 158 -84.26 -16.03 -46.32
C GLY A 158 -83.94 -15.40 -44.96
N ASP A 159 -82.67 -15.08 -44.68
CA ASP A 159 -82.23 -14.50 -43.41
C ASP A 159 -82.67 -13.03 -43.24
N VAL A 160 -82.78 -12.25 -44.34
CA VAL A 160 -83.25 -10.85 -44.30
C VAL A 160 -84.76 -10.73 -44.10
N LYS A 161 -85.54 -11.78 -44.42
CA LYS A 161 -87.00 -11.78 -44.26
C LYS A 161 -87.47 -12.14 -42.83
N LEU A 162 -86.56 -12.32 -41.88
CA LEU A 162 -86.85 -12.69 -40.50
C LEU A 162 -86.61 -11.57 -39.47
N ASN A 163 -86.80 -10.31 -39.88
CA ASN A 163 -87.07 -9.19 -38.97
C ASN A 163 -88.29 -8.41 -39.44
#